data_AF-A0A8B6FLF8-F1
#
_entry.id   AF-A0A8B6FLF8-F1
#
_cell.length_a   1.000
_cell.length_b   1.000
_cell.length_c   1.000
_cell.angle_alpha   90.00
_cell.angle_beta   90.00
_cell.angle_gamma   90.00
#
_symmetry.space_group_name_H-M   'P 1'
#
loop_
_entity.id
_entity.type
_entity.pdbx_description
1 polymer ?
#
loop_
_entity_poly.entity_id
_entity_poly.type
_entity_poly.pdbx_seq_one_letter_code
_entity_poly.pdbx_strand_id
1 'polypeptide(L)' 'MKLSGGYLVLQLHDELIYEVCQDDMIPVAQIIQSEMENAMKLSVRLPVKVKAGPSWGKLEEINL' A
#
# COMPACT_ATOMS: atom_id res chain seq x y z
N MET A 1 9.80 -21.57 3.05
CA MET A 1 8.55 -20.99 3.61
C MET A 1 8.28 -19.72 2.83
N LYS A 2 7.15 -19.63 2.10
CA LYS A 2 6.66 -18.34 1.62
C LYS A 2 6.22 -17.57 2.86
N LEU A 3 6.81 -16.40 3.10
CA LEU A 3 6.29 -15.46 4.10
C LEU A 3 4.98 -14.91 3.53
N SER A 4 3.88 -15.12 4.25
CA SER A 4 2.56 -14.57 3.93
C SER A 4 2.37 -13.25 4.66
N GLY A 5 1.66 -12.30 4.04
CA GLY A 5 1.35 -10.99 4.61
C GLY A 5 2.13 -9.84 3.97
N GLY A 6 2.01 -8.66 4.58
CA GLY A 6 2.67 -7.43 4.19
C GLY A 6 3.49 -6.84 5.33
N TYR A 7 4.71 -6.41 5.03
CA TYR A 7 5.66 -5.87 5.99
C TYR A 7 6.07 -4.46 5.57
N LEU A 8 5.96 -3.50 6.48
CA LEU A 8 6.44 -2.14 6.23
C LEU A 8 7.97 -2.15 6.15
N VAL A 9 8.51 -1.74 5.00
CA VAL A 9 9.94 -1.69 4.74
C VAL A 9 10.48 -0.27 4.94
N LEU A 10 9.74 0.73 4.43
CA LEU A 10 10.18 2.11 4.43
C LEU A 10 9.00 3.07 4.52
N GLN A 11 9.19 4.16 5.25
CA GLN A 11 8.37 5.36 5.16
C GLN A 11 9.22 6.49 4.56
N LEU A 12 8.71 7.14 3.52
CA LEU A 12 9.35 8.29 2.88
C LEU A 12 8.31 9.41 2.74
N HIS A 13 8.41 10.44 3.59
CA HIS A 13 7.42 11.52 3.65
C HIS A 13 5.98 10.99 3.83
N ASP A 14 5.14 11.15 2.81
CA ASP A 14 3.75 10.71 2.71
C ASP A 14 3.57 9.33 2.05
N GLU A 15 4.67 8.68 1.64
CA GLU A 15 4.67 7.35 1.02
C GLU A 15 5.04 6.25 2.03
N LEU A 16 4.30 5.13 1.98
CA LEU A 16 4.60 3.90 2.72
C LEU A 16 4.94 2.78 1.73
N ILE A 17 6.09 2.14 1.92
CA ILE A 17 6.55 1.03 1.08
C ILE A 17 6.48 -0.27 1.87
N TYR A 18 5.70 -1.20 1.33
CA TYR A 18 5.52 -2.53 1.88
C TYR A 18 6.13 -3.59 0.98
N GLU A 19 6.73 -4.61 1.58
CA GLU A 19 7.01 -5.88 0.93
C GLU A 19 5.86 -6.83 1.23
N VAL A 20 5.22 -7.35 0.18
CA VAL A 20 3.98 -8.14 0.31
C VAL A 20 4.11 -9.43 -0.47
N CYS A 21 3.61 -10.53 0.11
CA CYS A 21 3.47 -11.77 -0.63
C CYS A 21 2.54 -11.57 -1.83
N GLN A 22 2.90 -12.11 -3.00
CA GLN A 22 2.11 -11.93 -4.22
C GLN A 22 0.66 -12.42 -4.06
N ASP A 23 0.46 -13.47 -3.27
CA ASP A 23 -0.86 -14.07 -3.01
C ASP A 23 -1.73 -13.14 -2.12
N ASP A 24 -1.10 -12.25 -1.35
CA ASP A 24 -1.75 -11.32 -0.40
C ASP A 24 -1.75 -9.86 -0.91
N MET A 25 -1.31 -9.61 -2.14
CA MET A 25 -1.09 -8.25 -2.67
C MET A 25 -2.36 -7.39 -2.63
N ILE A 26 -3.47 -7.91 -3.16
CA ILE A 26 -4.75 -7.19 -3.21
C ILE A 26 -5.33 -6.93 -1.81
N PRO A 27 -5.50 -7.93 -0.91
CA PRO A 27 -6.08 -7.67 0.41
C PRO A 27 -5.23 -6.72 1.25
N VAL A 28 -3.90 -6.83 1.21
CA VAL A 28 -3.01 -5.91 1.93
C VAL A 28 -3.11 -4.49 1.36
N ALA A 29 -3.13 -4.34 0.04
CA ALA A 29 -3.28 -3.05 -0.62
C ALA A 29 -4.59 -2.34 -0.25
N GLN A 30 -5.71 -3.07 -0.21
CA GLN A 30 -7.01 -2.52 0.20
C GLN A 30 -7.02 -2.06 1.66
N ILE A 31 -6.41 -2.84 2.57
CA ILE A 31 -6.27 -2.45 3.98
C ILE A 31 -5.47 -1.16 4.09
N ILE A 32 -4.29 -1.10 3.46
CA ILE A 32 -3.42 0.09 3.53
C ILE A 32 -4.14 1.32 2.97
N GLN A 33 -4.79 1.20 1.81
CA GLN A 33 -5.54 2.31 1.22
C GLN A 33 -6.63 2.80 2.17
N SER A 34 -7.46 1.89 2.68
CA SER A 34 -8.57 2.26 3.56
C SER A 34 -8.09 2.93 4.85
N GLU A 35 -7.07 2.37 5.50
CA GLU A 35 -6.53 2.92 6.75
C GLU A 35 -5.86 4.28 6.53
N MET A 36 -5.15 4.48 5.41
CA MET A 36 -4.54 5.76 5.08
C MET A 36 -5.58 6.84 4.74
N GLU A 37 -6.61 6.50 3.96
CA GLU A 37 -7.67 7.45 3.59
C GLU A 37 -8.52 7.88 4.81
N ASN A 38 -8.67 6.99 5.79
CA ASN A 38 -9.49 7.20 6.99
C ASN A 38 -8.69 7.53 8.25
N ALA A 39 -7.36 7.74 8.14
CA ALA A 39 -6.48 7.97 9.28
C ALA A 39 -6.92 9.16 10.17
N MET A 40 -7.58 10.17 9.59
CA MET A 40 -8.10 11.32 10.32
C MET A 40 -9.34 11.91 9.63
N LYS A 41 -10.31 12.39 10.43
CA LYS A 41 -11.44 13.16 9.91
C LYS A 41 -11.02 14.59 9.62
N LEU A 42 -10.93 14.91 8.33
CA LEU A 42 -10.69 16.26 7.83
C LEU A 42 -11.90 16.75 7.04
N SER A 43 -12.00 18.07 6.84
CA SER A 43 -13.03 18.66 5.97
C SER A 43 -12.84 18.34 4.48
N VAL A 44 -11.74 17.68 4.14
CA VAL A 44 -11.34 17.28 2.78
C VAL A 44 -10.98 15.79 2.76
N ARG A 45 -11.09 15.16 1.59
CA ARG A 45 -10.67 13.76 1.40
C ARG A 45 -9.15 13.67 1.27
N LEU A 46 -8.58 12.55 1.70
CA LEU A 46 -7.18 12.21 1.56
C LEU A 46 -7.04 11.07 0.54
N PRO A 47 -7.04 11.33 -0.78
CA PRO A 47 -6.96 10.26 -1.77
C PRO A 47 -5.61 9.56 -1.71
N VAL A 48 -5.62 8.23 -1.66
CA VAL A 48 -4.40 7.42 -1.60
C VAL A 48 -4.21 6.65 -2.90
N LYS A 49 -3.05 6.85 -3.53
CA LYS A 49 -2.65 6.09 -4.73
C LYS A 49 -1.84 4.89 -4.33
N VAL A 50 -2.29 3.71 -4.73
CA VAL A 50 -1.55 2.46 -4.48
C VAL A 50 -0.85 2.03 -5.76
N LYS A 51 0.43 1.72 -5.64
CA LYS A 51 1.23 1.17 -6.74
C LYS A 51 1.89 -0.13 -6.31
N ALA A 52 1.92 -1.11 -7.20
CA ALA A 52 2.51 -2.42 -6.95
C ALA A 52 3.40 -2.85 -8.12
N GLY A 53 4.41 -3.66 -7.83
CA GLY A 53 5.35 -4.13 -8.84
C GLY A 53 6.46 -4.99 -8.23
N PRO A 54 7.24 -5.70 -9.08
CA PRO A 54 8.29 -6.60 -8.63
C PRO A 54 9.53 -5.87 -8.08
N SER A 55 9.68 -4.57 -8.35
CA SER A 55 10.73 -3.72 -7.80
C SER A 55 10.27 -2.27 -7.77
N TRP A 56 10.94 -1.45 -6.95
CA TRP A 56 10.59 -0.04 -6.78
C TRP A 56 10.63 0.75 -8.12
N GLY A 57 11.56 0.42 -9.02
CA GLY A 57 11.65 1.06 -10.35
C GLY A 57 10.60 0.60 -11.36
N LYS A 58 9.74 -0.37 -11.01
CA LYS A 58 8.72 -0.97 -11.88
C LYS A 58 7.36 -1.04 -11.19
N LEU A 59 7.00 0.01 -10.46
CA LEU A 59 5.69 0.12 -9.82
C LEU A 59 4.65 0.64 -10.81
N GLU A 60 3.51 -0.04 -10.88
CA GLU A 60 2.35 0.37 -11.66
C GLU A 60 1.19 0.68 -10.73
N GLU A 61 0.42 1.71 -11.06
CA GLU A 61 -0.78 2.07 -10.32
C GLU A 61 -1.83 0.98 -10.50
N ILE A 62 -2.35 0.49 -9.38
CA ILE A 62 -3.38 -0.54 -9.37
C ILE A 62 -4.72 0.10 -9.02
N ASN A 63 -5.77 -0.31 -9.74
CA ASN A 63 -7.14 0.08 -9.42
C ASN A 63 -7.72 -0.99 -8.49
N LEU A 64 -8.00 -0.59 -7.24
CA LEU A 64 -8.55 -1.43 -6.18
C LEU A 64 -10.07 -1.26 -6.04
#